data_AF-R7ZLJ8-F1
#
_entry.id   AF-R7ZLJ8-F1
#
_cell.length_a   1.000
_cell.length_b   1.000
_cell.length_c   1.000
_cell.angle_alpha   90.00
_cell.angle_beta   90.00
_cell.angle_gamma   90.00
#
_symmetry.space_group_name_H-M   'P 1'
#
loop_
_entity.id
_entity.type
_entity.pdbx_description
1 polymer ?
#
loop_
_entity_poly.entity_id
_entity_poly.type
_entity_poly.pdbx_seq_one_letter_code
_entity_poly.pdbx_strand_id
1 'polypeptide(L)' 'MQLYNLENDPAERQNIIESHPDKAHELKSLLTAYIRNGRSTLGTPQKNDGPEFWDQLQWMTE' A
#
# COMPACT_ATOMS: atom_id res chain seq x y z
N MET A 1 -9.62 3.99 2.75
CA MET A 1 -8.29 4.25 2.15
C MET A 1 -8.01 5.73 2.23
N GLN A 2 -6.75 6.14 2.36
CA GLN A 2 -6.33 7.54 2.49
C GLN A 2 -5.08 7.78 1.63
N LEU A 3 -4.89 9.01 1.17
CA LEU A 3 -3.70 9.43 0.41
C LEU A 3 -3.26 10.80 0.90
N TYR A 4 -1.98 10.94 1.24
CA TYR A 4 -1.36 12.16 1.74
C TYR A 4 -0.15 12.52 0.90
N ASN A 5 0.09 13.83 0.73
CA ASN A 5 1.31 14.33 0.12
C ASN A 5 2.26 14.80 1.22
N LEU A 6 3.23 13.96 1.59
CA LEU A 6 4.15 14.24 2.71
C LEU A 6 5.12 15.40 2.45
N GLU A 7 5.33 15.81 1.19
CA GLU A 7 6.15 17.00 0.88
C GLU A 7 5.45 18.29 1.35
N ASN A 8 4.13 18.36 1.16
CA ASN A 8 3.33 19.54 1.49
C ASN A 8 2.56 19.41 2.82
N ASP A 9 2.26 18.18 3.25
CA ASP A 9 1.51 17.85 4.45
C ASP A 9 2.19 16.68 5.21
N PRO A 10 3.35 16.96 5.84
CA PRO A 10 4.08 15.95 6.63
C PRO A 10 3.32 15.49 7.89
N ALA A 11 2.25 16.20 8.28
CA ALA A 11 1.42 15.85 9.43
C ALA A 11 0.18 15.01 9.05
N GLU A 12 0.02 14.64 7.77
CA GLU A 12 -1.05 13.77 7.25
C GLU A 12 -2.45 14.24 7.63
N ARG A 13 -2.71 15.55 7.56
CA ARG A 13 -3.98 16.17 7.94
C ARG A 13 -4.99 16.23 6.79
N GLN A 14 -4.50 16.36 5.55
CA GLN A 14 -5.33 16.56 4.37
C GLN A 14 -5.32 15.31 3.50
N ASN A 15 -6.41 14.54 3.58
CA ASN A 15 -6.61 13.40 2.68
C ASN A 15 -6.97 13.90 1.27
N ILE A 16 -6.14 13.58 0.28
CA ILE A 16 -6.27 14.02 -1.12
C ILE A 16 -6.66 12.88 -2.08
N ILE A 17 -7.14 11.76 -1.54
CA ILE A 17 -7.46 10.54 -2.29
C ILE A 17 -8.50 10.75 -3.40
N GLU A 18 -9.55 11.53 -3.12
CA GLU A 18 -10.63 11.77 -4.08
C GLU A 18 -10.16 12.57 -5.30
N SER A 19 -9.16 13.44 -5.10
CA SER A 19 -8.55 14.24 -6.16
C SER A 19 -7.48 13.49 -6.96
N HIS A 20 -6.97 12.36 -6.44
CA HIS A 20 -5.89 11.58 -7.08
C HIS A 20 -6.16 10.07 -7.03
N PRO A 21 -7.30 9.59 -7.59
CA PRO A 21 -7.65 8.17 -7.54
C PRO A 21 -6.61 7.29 -8.24
N ASP A 22 -6.05 7.74 -9.36
CA ASP A 22 -5.04 6.98 -10.10
C ASP A 22 -3.77 6.73 -9.27
N LYS A 23 -3.32 7.75 -8.53
CA LYS A 23 -2.16 7.64 -7.62
C LYS A 23 -2.46 6.66 -6.48
N ALA A 24 -3.69 6.69 -5.95
CA ALA A 24 -4.11 5.75 -4.92
C ALA A 24 -4.16 4.31 -5.44
N HIS A 25 -4.62 4.10 -6.68
CA HIS A 25 -4.60 2.80 -7.34
C HIS A 25 -3.16 2.29 -7.57
N GLU A 26 -2.27 3.14 -8.08
CA GLU A 26 -0.85 2.82 -8.30
C GLU A 26 -0.18 2.36 -7.00
N LEU A 27 -0.34 3.13 -5.92
CA LEU A 27 0.24 2.82 -4.61
C LEU A 27 -0.36 1.55 -3.99
N LYS A 28 -1.68 1.32 -4.15
CA LYS A 28 -2.35 0.08 -3.74
C LYS A 28 -1.76 -1.13 -4.48
N SER A 29 -1.60 -1.04 -5.80
CA SER A 29 -0.98 -2.10 -6.61
C SER A 29 0.47 -2.37 -6.20
N LEU A 30 1.25 -1.31 -5.95
CA LEU A 30 2.64 -1.43 -5.48
C LEU A 30 2.72 -2.12 -4.12
N LEU A 31 1.87 -1.73 -3.18
CA LEU A 31 1.78 -2.35 -1.86
C LEU A 31 1.41 -3.84 -1.96
N THR A 32 0.43 -4.18 -2.79
CA THR A 32 0.05 -5.59 -3.04
C THR A 32 1.21 -6.40 -3.60
N ALA A 33 2.02 -5.83 -4.49
CA ALA A 33 3.22 -6.51 -4.99
C ALA A 33 4.25 -6.74 -3.86
N TYR A 34 4.46 -5.75 -2.98
CA TYR A 34 5.37 -5.89 -1.84
C TYR A 34 4.92 -6.98 -0.87
N ILE A 35 3.63 -7.06 -0.58
CA ILE A 35 3.07 -8.11 0.29
C ILE A 35 3.29 -9.48 -0.34
N ARG A 36 2.95 -9.66 -1.63
CA ARG A 36 3.13 -10.95 -2.34
C ARG A 36 4.59 -11.39 -2.45
N ASN A 37 5.49 -10.44 -2.67
CA ASN A 37 6.93 -10.72 -2.77
C ASN A 37 7.60 -10.83 -1.39
N GLY A 38 6.91 -10.42 -0.33
CA GLY A 38 7.44 -10.26 1.03
C GLY A 38 8.57 -9.25 1.16
N ARG A 39 8.69 -8.31 0.21
CA ARG A 39 9.70 -7.25 0.19
C ARG A 39 9.45 -6.19 -0.87
N SER A 40 10.05 -5.02 -0.65
CA SER A 40 10.00 -3.86 -1.55
C SER A 40 11.22 -3.69 -2.46
N THR A 41 12.23 -4.55 -2.32
CA THR A 41 13.52 -4.44 -3.04
C THR A 41 13.79 -5.64 -3.95
N LEU A 42 14.68 -5.48 -4.93
CA LEU A 42 15.00 -6.52 -5.92
C LEU A 42 15.65 -7.77 -5.32
N GLY A 43 15.31 -8.94 -5.86
CA GLY A 43 15.84 -10.26 -5.49
C GLY A 43 14.73 -11.26 -5.15
N THR A 44 15.10 -12.43 -4.61
CA THR A 44 14.16 -13.54 -4.38
C THR A 44 13.02 -13.16 -3.42
N PRO A 45 11.76 -13.54 -3.71
CA PRO A 45 10.65 -13.38 -2.78
C PRO A 45 10.94 -14.00 -1.42
N GLN A 46 10.43 -13.36 -0.36
CA GLN A 46 10.59 -13.79 1.03
C GLN A 46 9.22 -14.00 1.67
N LYS A 47 9.17 -14.78 2.75
CA LYS A 47 7.95 -14.98 3.50
C LYS A 47 7.77 -13.85 4.51
N ASN A 48 6.59 -13.22 4.54
CA ASN A 48 6.24 -12.27 5.60
C ASN A 48 6.03 -13.01 6.93
N ASP A 49 6.29 -12.31 8.04
CA ASP A 49 5.98 -12.82 9.37
C ASP A 49 4.46 -12.87 9.61
N GLY A 50 4.02 -13.85 10.40
CA GLY A 50 2.61 -14.02 10.78
C GLY A 50 1.79 -14.87 9.80
N PRO A 51 0.46 -14.74 9.82
CA PRO A 51 -0.43 -15.49 8.94
C PRO A 51 -0.31 -15.00 7.49
N GLU A 52 -0.70 -15.86 6.55
CA GLU A 52 -0.67 -15.56 5.11
C GLU A 52 -1.62 -14.41 4.73
N PHE A 53 -2.72 -14.27 5.47
CA PHE A 53 -3.70 -13.21 5.31
C PHE A 53 -3.87 -12.43 6.62
N TRP A 54 -3.75 -11.10 6.53
CA TRP A 54 -4.11 -10.19 7.61
C TRP A 54 -5.48 -9.59 7.33
N ASP A 55 -6.31 -9.41 8.37
CA ASP A 55 -7.67 -8.84 8.24
C ASP A 55 -7.67 -7.45 7.59
N GLN A 56 -6.57 -6.71 7.69
CA GLN A 56 -6.39 -5.40 7.09
C GLN A 56 -6.31 -5.47 5.56
N LEU A 57 -5.98 -6.62 4.97
CA LEU A 57 -5.75 -6.81 3.53
C LEU A 57 -7.03 -7.18 2.75
N GLN A 58 -8.21 -6.74 3.20
CA GLN A 58 -9.49 -7.11 2.58
C GLN A 58 -9.55 -6.83 1.08
N TRP A 59 -8.82 -5.83 0.61
CA TRP A 59 -8.77 -5.46 -0.81
C TRP A 59 -8.02 -6.45 -1.70
N MET A 60 -7.26 -7.39 -1.11
CA MET A 60 -6.54 -8.43 -1.84
C MET A 60 -7.37 -9.69 -2.04
N THR A 61 -8.53 -9.77 -1.39
CA THR A 61 -9.51 -10.87 -1.50
C THR A 61 -10.73 -10.50 -2.33
N GLU A 62 -10.82 -9.26 -2.84
CA GLU A 62 -11.84 -8.81 -3.80
C GLU A 62 -11.66 -9.43 -5.19
#